data_AF-A0A6G1I0G6-F1
#
_entry.id   AF-A0A6G1I0G6-F1
#
_cell.length_a   1.000
_cell.length_b   1.000
_cell.length_c   1.000
_cell.angle_alpha   90.00
_cell.angle_beta   90.00
_cell.angle_gamma   90.00
#
_symmetry.space_group_name_H-M   'P 1'
#
loop_
_entity.id
_entity.type
_entity.pdbx_description
1 polymer ?
#
loop_
_entity_poly.entity_id
_entity_poly.type
_entity_poly.pdbx_seq_one_letter_code
_entity_poly.pdbx_strand_id
1 'polypeptide(L)'
;MASTAALDMDVLGAAALDAGPPKSSSPPPKSTPTPKSAPPPKSAPPPPKANPPPPKANPPPPKANPAPPKGNPAPPKGNPAPPKGKSFADIKSSSGAWSKRGSLCSQGRNKKRDLSSVSAVLAPRPPGNEWTVQQGESKPAQEPMGLWTYGLVTCFGVAVTGTPVRAGAVARVMLHFQASGGFTSDQQWNDFETKVRSAQMTNMRGWMSVPDLNDGANLPANWNAEDATLSNDLLALMTQRMTTLVGRAPKVVARPMRPAIVGSPGYSQIVGEMLVDSSNNVKIAGRAVTQ
;
A
#
# COMPACT_ATOMS: atom_id res chain seq x y z
N MET A 1 15.01 -55.67 -19.47
CA MET A 1 14.44 -56.08 -18.17
C MET A 1 13.39 -55.04 -17.81
N ALA A 2 12.12 -55.38 -18.05
CA ALA A 2 10.97 -54.51 -17.80
C ALA A 2 10.50 -54.73 -16.37
N SER A 3 10.34 -53.66 -15.59
CA SER A 3 9.79 -53.70 -14.24
C SER A 3 8.46 -52.97 -14.22
N THR A 4 7.39 -53.77 -14.22
CA THR A 4 6.01 -53.39 -13.93
C THR A 4 5.82 -53.42 -12.42
N ALA A 5 5.56 -52.28 -11.79
CA ALA A 5 5.11 -52.21 -10.40
C ALA A 5 3.61 -51.91 -10.38
N ALA A 6 2.89 -52.82 -9.74
CA ALA A 6 1.44 -52.91 -9.66
C ALA A 6 0.83 -51.84 -8.74
N LEU A 7 -0.43 -51.54 -9.06
CA LEU A 7 -1.40 -50.83 -8.24
C LEU A 7 -1.71 -51.66 -6.98
N ASP A 8 -1.70 -51.00 -5.82
CA ASP A 8 -2.45 -51.46 -4.65
C ASP A 8 -3.45 -50.37 -4.26
N MET A 9 -4.72 -50.75 -4.27
CA MET A 9 -5.91 -49.98 -3.96
C MET A 9 -6.65 -50.80 -2.91
N ASP A 10 -6.42 -50.48 -1.63
CA ASP A 10 -7.25 -50.92 -0.51
C ASP A 10 -7.77 -49.64 0.19
N VAL A 11 -9.07 -49.34 0.18
CA VAL A 11 -10.20 -50.00 0.86
C VAL A 11 -10.52 -49.31 2.20
N LEU A 12 -11.68 -48.65 2.17
CA LEU A 12 -12.70 -48.47 3.22
C LEU A 12 -12.33 -47.78 4.55
N GLY A 13 -12.93 -46.59 4.72
CA GLY A 13 -13.10 -45.93 6.00
C GLY A 13 -14.29 -44.96 5.97
N ALA A 14 -15.48 -45.48 5.71
CA ALA A 14 -16.73 -44.71 5.77
C ALA A 14 -17.16 -44.54 7.24
N ALA A 15 -16.79 -43.41 7.85
CA ALA A 15 -17.38 -42.96 9.10
C ALA A 15 -18.63 -42.12 8.79
N ALA A 16 -19.80 -42.73 8.98
CA ALA A 16 -21.08 -42.04 9.01
C ALA A 16 -21.13 -41.15 10.27
N LEU A 17 -21.09 -39.84 10.07
CA LEU A 17 -21.45 -38.88 11.12
C LEU A 17 -22.94 -38.55 10.98
N ASP A 18 -23.67 -39.05 11.96
CA ASP A 18 -25.07 -38.81 12.28
C ASP A 18 -25.34 -37.30 12.43
N ALA A 19 -25.98 -36.72 11.42
CA ALA A 19 -26.43 -35.33 11.42
C ALA A 19 -27.87 -35.29 11.98
N GLY A 20 -27.98 -35.16 13.30
CA GLY A 20 -29.25 -34.83 13.95
C GLY A 20 -29.79 -33.47 13.48
N PRO A 21 -31.11 -33.33 13.26
CA PRO A 21 -31.70 -32.08 12.80
C PRO A 21 -31.60 -30.98 13.86
N PRO A 22 -31.32 -29.71 13.49
CA PRO A 22 -31.28 -28.61 14.44
C PRO A 22 -32.69 -28.31 14.95
N LYS A 23 -32.90 -28.46 16.27
CA LYS A 23 -34.09 -27.96 16.96
C LYS A 23 -34.08 -26.43 16.92
N SER A 24 -34.85 -25.89 15.97
CA SER A 24 -35.24 -24.48 15.94
C SER A 24 -36.27 -24.22 17.04
N SER A 25 -35.88 -23.47 18.06
CA SER A 25 -36.78 -22.87 19.03
C SER A 25 -36.38 -21.41 19.22
N SER A 26 -36.74 -20.58 18.24
CA SER A 26 -36.75 -19.13 18.40
C SER A 26 -37.91 -18.74 19.33
N PRO A 27 -37.67 -17.96 20.39
CA PRO A 27 -38.76 -17.39 21.18
C PRO A 27 -39.54 -16.35 20.36
N PRO A 28 -40.84 -16.13 20.66
CA PRO A 28 -41.67 -15.20 19.92
C PRO A 28 -41.15 -13.76 20.03
N PRO A 29 -41.34 -12.93 18.99
CA PRO A 29 -40.94 -11.53 19.03
C PRO A 29 -41.75 -10.78 20.10
N LYS A 30 -41.05 -10.12 21.02
CA LYS A 30 -41.64 -9.15 21.96
C LYS A 30 -42.30 -8.05 21.14
N SER A 31 -43.60 -7.89 21.38
CA SER A 31 -44.43 -6.77 20.96
C SER A 31 -43.73 -5.42 21.20
N THR A 32 -43.49 -4.69 20.13
CA THR A 32 -43.03 -3.30 20.13
C THR A 32 -44.06 -2.40 20.82
N PRO A 33 -43.65 -1.53 21.76
CA PRO A 33 -44.53 -0.52 22.31
C PRO A 33 -44.85 0.53 21.25
N THR A 34 -46.13 0.82 21.11
CA THR A 34 -46.71 1.93 20.33
C THR A 34 -45.99 3.26 20.62
N PRO A 35 -45.69 4.09 19.59
CA PRO A 35 -45.12 5.41 19.80
C PRO A 35 -46.15 6.30 20.50
N LYS A 36 -45.81 6.79 21.70
CA LYS A 36 -46.53 7.92 22.32
C LYS A 36 -46.36 9.14 21.42
N SER A 37 -47.48 9.72 21.01
CA SER A 37 -47.58 10.97 20.27
C SER A 37 -46.67 12.04 20.89
N ALA A 38 -45.77 12.58 20.08
CA ALA A 38 -44.91 13.69 20.45
C ALA A 38 -45.77 14.95 20.70
N PRO A 39 -45.38 15.81 21.67
CA PRO A 39 -46.09 17.05 21.96
C PRO A 39 -46.01 18.04 20.79
N PRO A 40 -46.98 18.98 20.68
CA PRO A 40 -47.05 19.93 19.58
C PRO A 40 -45.79 20.82 19.51
N PRO A 41 -45.38 21.23 18.31
CA PRO A 41 -44.18 22.03 18.11
C PRO A 41 -44.32 23.38 18.84
N LYS A 42 -43.33 23.68 19.67
CA LYS A 42 -43.20 24.99 20.31
C LYS A 42 -43.13 26.08 19.23
N SER A 43 -43.92 27.11 19.46
CA SER A 43 -44.04 28.38 18.74
C SER A 43 -42.75 28.83 18.05
N ALA A 44 -42.92 29.29 16.80
CA ALA A 44 -41.88 29.81 15.93
C ALA A 44 -40.98 30.85 16.64
N PRO A 45 -39.66 30.84 16.37
CA PRO A 45 -38.74 31.83 16.91
C PRO A 45 -39.12 33.24 16.42
N PRO A 46 -38.88 34.29 17.23
CA PRO A 46 -39.18 35.67 16.85
C PRO A 46 -38.36 36.07 15.61
N PRO A 47 -38.90 36.98 14.78
CA PRO A 47 -38.25 37.40 13.55
C PRO A 47 -36.86 38.03 13.85
N PRO A 48 -35.85 37.77 13.00
CA PRO A 48 -34.52 38.32 13.17
C PRO A 48 -34.58 39.86 13.16
N LYS A 49 -33.87 40.47 14.12
CA LYS A 49 -33.74 41.93 14.23
C LYS A 49 -33.17 42.51 12.93
N ALA A 50 -33.66 43.70 12.61
CA ALA A 50 -33.39 44.46 11.40
C ALA A 50 -31.91 44.47 10.97
N ASN A 51 -31.72 44.46 9.65
CA ASN A 51 -30.42 44.47 8.99
C ASN A 51 -29.50 45.58 9.53
N PRO A 52 -28.20 45.28 9.76
CA PRO A 52 -27.24 46.31 10.13
C PRO A 52 -27.13 47.39 9.04
N PRO A 53 -26.79 48.63 9.42
CA PRO A 53 -26.64 49.72 8.47
C PRO A 53 -25.59 49.39 7.40
N PRO A 54 -25.77 49.88 6.17
CA PRO A 54 -24.84 49.61 5.07
C PRO A 54 -23.42 50.08 5.43
N PRO A 55 -22.38 49.30 5.08
CA PRO A 55 -20.99 49.68 5.31
C PRO A 55 -20.70 51.05 4.66
N LYS A 56 -19.99 51.91 5.40
CA LYS A 56 -19.51 53.20 4.88
C LYS A 56 -18.62 52.95 3.64
N ALA A 57 -18.71 53.90 2.72
CA ALA A 57 -18.13 53.92 1.37
C ALA A 57 -16.75 53.24 1.25
N ASN A 58 -16.57 52.56 0.12
CA ASN A 58 -15.35 51.84 -0.23
C ASN A 58 -14.10 52.72 -0.06
N PRO A 59 -13.02 52.19 0.53
CA PRO A 59 -11.74 52.88 0.57
C PRO A 59 -11.25 53.16 -0.87
N PRO A 60 -10.49 54.24 -1.06
CA PRO A 60 -9.94 54.59 -2.37
C PRO A 60 -9.11 53.43 -2.94
N PRO A 61 -9.10 53.24 -4.27
CA PRO A 61 -8.38 52.15 -4.91
C PRO A 61 -6.89 52.21 -4.53
N PRO A 62 -6.26 51.06 -4.19
CA PRO A 62 -4.84 51.01 -3.90
C PRO A 62 -4.04 51.60 -5.07
N LYS A 63 -3.06 52.45 -4.75
CA LYS A 63 -2.10 52.95 -5.73
C LYS A 63 -1.45 51.78 -6.47
N ALA A 64 -1.28 51.97 -7.77
CA ALA A 64 -0.81 51.03 -8.79
C ALA A 64 0.12 49.92 -8.28
N ASN A 65 -0.16 48.69 -8.73
CA ASN A 65 0.64 47.50 -8.45
C ASN A 65 2.15 47.78 -8.69
N PRO A 66 3.02 47.37 -7.75
CA PRO A 66 4.46 47.35 -7.98
C PRO A 66 4.77 46.61 -9.29
N ALA A 67 5.78 47.10 -10.02
CA ALA A 67 6.26 46.45 -11.23
C ALA A 67 6.54 44.96 -10.96
N PRO A 68 6.21 44.05 -11.91
CA PRO A 68 6.45 42.63 -11.73
C PRO A 68 7.93 42.39 -11.37
N PRO A 69 8.23 41.61 -10.32
CA PRO A 69 9.61 41.32 -9.98
C PRO A 69 10.31 40.72 -11.20
N LYS A 70 11.40 41.37 -11.63
CA LYS A 70 12.20 40.93 -12.76
C LYS A 70 12.81 39.57 -12.45
N GLY A 71 12.41 38.57 -13.23
CA GLY A 71 13.08 37.29 -13.38
C GLY A 71 12.68 36.26 -12.33
N ASN A 72 12.03 35.18 -12.78
CA ASN A 72 12.05 33.93 -12.01
C ASN A 72 13.51 33.58 -11.70
N PRO A 73 13.87 33.28 -10.44
CA PRO A 73 15.17 32.73 -10.12
C PRO A 73 15.46 31.55 -11.04
N ALA A 74 16.69 31.50 -11.57
CA ALA A 74 17.14 30.35 -12.34
C ALA A 74 16.86 29.07 -11.52
N PRO A 75 16.38 27.98 -12.15
CA PRO A 75 16.14 26.71 -11.47
C PRO A 75 17.38 26.35 -10.64
N PRO A 76 17.22 25.90 -9.38
CA PRO A 76 18.36 25.52 -8.55
C PRO A 76 19.26 24.58 -9.34
N LYS A 77 20.56 24.93 -9.44
CA LYS A 77 21.58 24.06 -10.04
C LYS A 77 21.42 22.66 -9.45
N GLY A 78 21.40 21.67 -10.35
CA GLY A 78 20.89 20.32 -10.11
C GLY A 78 21.24 19.74 -8.73
N ASN A 79 20.27 19.04 -8.15
CA ASN A 79 20.41 18.39 -6.84
C ASN A 79 21.77 17.67 -6.76
N PRO A 80 22.57 17.91 -5.70
CA PRO A 80 23.80 17.18 -5.47
C PRO A 80 23.54 15.67 -5.59
N ALA A 81 24.49 14.95 -6.18
CA ALA A 81 24.44 13.49 -6.19
C ALA A 81 24.20 12.99 -4.75
N PRO A 82 23.26 12.05 -4.53
CA PRO A 82 22.94 11.61 -3.19
C PRO A 82 24.21 11.09 -2.50
N PRO A 83 24.42 11.40 -1.21
CA PRO A 83 25.57 10.89 -0.47
C PRO A 83 25.60 9.36 -0.57
N LYS A 84 26.80 8.78 -0.73
CA LYS A 84 27.01 7.33 -0.79
C LYS A 84 26.64 6.70 0.56
N GLY A 85 25.35 6.45 0.78
CA GLY A 85 24.84 5.68 1.90
C GLY A 85 25.15 4.20 1.72
N LYS A 86 24.96 3.41 2.80
CA LYS A 86 25.08 1.95 2.75
C LYS A 86 24.29 1.38 1.58
N SER A 87 24.92 0.54 0.76
CA SER A 87 24.34 -0.17 -0.37
C SER A 87 23.51 -1.37 0.12
N PHE A 88 22.54 -1.81 -0.68
CA PHE A 88 21.87 -3.09 -0.42
C PHE A 88 22.84 -4.28 -0.53
N ALA A 89 23.90 -4.13 -1.32
CA ALA A 89 24.98 -5.12 -1.42
C ALA A 89 25.81 -5.23 -0.13
N ASP A 90 25.75 -4.24 0.77
CA ASP A 90 26.47 -4.26 2.05
C ASP A 90 25.76 -5.12 3.11
N ILE A 91 24.51 -5.56 2.86
CA ILE A 91 23.77 -6.44 3.77
C ILE A 91 24.37 -7.85 3.69
N LYS A 92 24.90 -8.31 4.82
CA LYS A 92 25.57 -9.61 4.94
C LYS A 92 24.53 -10.74 4.94
N SER A 93 24.39 -11.43 3.82
CA SER A 93 23.53 -12.61 3.69
C SER A 93 24.03 -13.49 2.54
N SER A 94 23.70 -14.78 2.54
CA SER A 94 24.10 -15.68 1.46
C SER A 94 23.40 -15.34 0.15
N SER A 95 24.06 -15.65 -0.97
CA SER A 95 23.43 -15.60 -2.29
C SER A 95 22.16 -16.47 -2.37
N GLY A 96 22.13 -17.56 -1.58
CA GLY A 96 20.97 -18.44 -1.42
C GLY A 96 19.77 -17.71 -0.80
N ALA A 97 19.95 -16.99 0.30
CA ALA A 97 18.89 -16.22 0.95
C ALA A 97 18.34 -15.12 0.02
N TRP A 98 19.22 -14.38 -0.66
CA TRP A 98 18.83 -13.38 -1.65
C TRP A 98 18.06 -13.98 -2.84
N SER A 99 18.51 -15.12 -3.37
CA SER A 99 17.86 -15.80 -4.48
C SER A 99 16.51 -16.36 -4.07
N LYS A 100 16.44 -17.00 -2.89
CA LYS A 100 15.21 -17.52 -2.31
C LYS A 100 14.19 -16.41 -2.13
N ARG A 101 14.58 -15.27 -1.56
CA ARG A 101 13.69 -14.13 -1.38
C ARG A 101 13.19 -13.55 -2.71
N GLY A 102 14.09 -13.35 -3.66
CA GLY A 102 13.74 -12.93 -5.01
C GLY A 102 12.76 -13.90 -5.68
N SER A 103 12.94 -15.20 -5.45
CA SER A 103 12.01 -16.23 -5.91
C SER A 103 10.66 -16.16 -5.22
N LEU A 104 10.58 -15.94 -3.91
CA LEU A 104 9.29 -15.82 -3.19
C LEU A 104 8.52 -14.55 -3.59
N CYS A 105 9.25 -13.49 -3.99
CA CYS A 105 8.64 -12.29 -4.55
C CYS A 105 8.13 -12.54 -5.99
N SER A 106 8.90 -13.27 -6.81
CA SER A 106 8.59 -13.54 -8.23
C SER A 106 7.78 -14.82 -8.50
N GLN A 107 7.54 -15.68 -7.51
CA GLN A 107 6.78 -16.92 -7.66
C GLN A 107 5.30 -16.70 -8.00
N GLY A 108 4.84 -15.44 -8.03
CA GLY A 108 3.62 -15.05 -8.73
C GLY A 108 3.72 -14.94 -10.25
N ARG A 109 4.87 -15.22 -10.91
CA ARG A 109 5.03 -15.10 -12.38
C ARG A 109 5.39 -16.39 -13.14
N ASN A 110 6.25 -17.28 -12.63
CA ASN A 110 6.98 -18.22 -13.54
C ASN A 110 6.95 -19.73 -13.24
N LYS A 111 6.10 -20.25 -12.35
CA LYS A 111 5.94 -21.72 -12.21
C LYS A 111 4.50 -22.13 -12.54
N LYS A 112 4.35 -23.03 -13.54
CA LYS A 112 3.07 -23.60 -14.03
C LYS A 112 2.15 -24.22 -12.96
N ARG A 113 2.55 -24.27 -11.69
CA ARG A 113 1.75 -24.80 -10.56
C ARG A 113 1.63 -23.88 -9.35
N ASP A 114 2.23 -22.68 -9.37
CA ASP A 114 2.28 -21.85 -8.16
C ASP A 114 1.99 -20.41 -8.52
N LEU A 115 0.82 -19.94 -8.07
CA LEU A 115 0.30 -18.57 -8.04
C LEU A 115 0.27 -17.76 -9.34
N SER A 116 1.16 -17.92 -10.32
CA SER A 116 1.13 -17.17 -11.57
C SER A 116 0.08 -17.64 -12.56
N SER A 117 -0.20 -18.94 -12.57
CA SER A 117 -1.32 -19.51 -13.32
C SER A 117 -2.68 -19.10 -12.75
N VAL A 118 -2.73 -18.73 -11.46
CA VAL A 118 -3.94 -18.19 -10.79
C VAL A 118 -3.95 -16.65 -10.87
N SER A 119 -2.80 -16.00 -10.77
CA SER A 119 -2.62 -14.54 -10.71
C SER A 119 -2.64 -13.87 -12.08
N ALA A 120 -2.39 -14.56 -13.19
CA ALA A 120 -2.62 -13.99 -14.52
C ALA A 120 -4.11 -13.98 -14.90
N VAL A 121 -4.89 -14.93 -14.38
CA VAL A 121 -6.34 -15.01 -14.59
C VAL A 121 -7.10 -14.11 -13.60
N LEU A 122 -6.51 -13.81 -12.44
CA LEU A 122 -7.14 -13.04 -11.36
C LEU A 122 -6.27 -11.88 -10.85
N ALA A 123 -5.37 -11.30 -11.66
CA ALA A 123 -4.70 -10.05 -11.28
C ALA A 123 -5.81 -9.06 -10.95
N PRO A 124 -5.97 -8.63 -9.68
CA PRO A 124 -7.06 -7.75 -9.33
C PRO A 124 -6.96 -6.51 -10.21
N ARG A 125 -8.07 -6.07 -10.79
CA ARG A 125 -8.08 -4.74 -11.39
C ARG A 125 -7.82 -3.75 -10.25
N PRO A 126 -7.01 -2.70 -10.48
CA PRO A 126 -6.92 -1.61 -9.52
C PRO A 126 -8.35 -1.11 -9.22
N PRO A 127 -8.63 -0.72 -7.96
CA PRO A 127 -9.98 -0.43 -7.49
C PRO A 127 -10.63 0.79 -8.17
N GLY A 128 -9.88 1.57 -8.95
CA GLY A 128 -10.33 2.70 -9.73
C GLY A 128 -9.30 3.14 -10.77
N ASN A 129 -8.94 4.43 -10.75
CA ASN A 129 -8.04 5.06 -11.72
C ASN A 129 -6.56 4.97 -11.30
N GLU A 130 -6.14 3.84 -10.75
CA GLU A 130 -4.75 3.67 -10.30
C GLU A 130 -3.89 2.94 -11.31
N TRP A 131 -2.66 3.42 -11.47
CA TRP A 131 -1.66 2.69 -12.23
C TRP A 131 -1.06 1.58 -11.39
N THR A 132 -1.05 0.38 -11.96
CA THR A 132 -0.32 -0.74 -11.39
C THR A 132 1.18 -0.48 -11.45
N VAL A 133 1.85 -0.59 -10.30
CA VAL A 133 3.31 -0.60 -10.14
C VAL A 133 3.75 -2.05 -10.06
N GLN A 134 4.47 -2.51 -11.09
CA GLN A 134 4.90 -3.89 -11.20
C GLN A 134 6.10 -4.18 -10.30
N GLN A 135 6.36 -5.46 -10.02
CA GLN A 135 7.55 -5.91 -9.31
C GLN A 135 8.83 -5.34 -9.94
N GLY A 136 9.70 -4.73 -9.12
CA GLY A 136 10.94 -4.12 -9.57
C GLY A 136 10.77 -2.74 -10.22
N GLU A 137 9.54 -2.24 -10.32
CA GLU A 137 9.24 -0.96 -10.94
C GLU A 137 8.97 0.11 -9.88
N SER A 138 9.27 1.36 -10.23
CA SER A 138 8.71 2.53 -9.56
C SER A 138 7.97 3.43 -10.54
N LYS A 139 6.84 4.01 -10.12
CA LYS A 139 6.04 4.93 -10.93
C LYS A 139 5.71 6.22 -10.18
N PRO A 140 5.84 7.39 -10.82
CA PRO A 140 5.21 8.61 -10.37
C PRO A 140 3.74 8.67 -10.84
N ALA A 141 2.90 9.40 -10.12
CA ALA A 141 1.56 9.77 -10.59
C ALA A 141 1.21 11.23 -10.22
N GLN A 142 0.45 11.85 -11.12
CA GLN A 142 -0.19 13.15 -10.94
C GLN A 142 -1.70 12.95 -10.77
N GLU A 143 -2.40 13.94 -10.24
CA GLU A 143 -3.87 13.91 -10.20
C GLU A 143 -4.46 13.83 -11.63
N PRO A 144 -5.55 13.07 -11.82
CA PRO A 144 -6.35 12.35 -10.81
C PRO A 144 -5.89 10.89 -10.58
N MET A 145 -4.69 10.50 -11.02
CA MET A 145 -4.25 9.10 -10.97
C MET A 145 -3.74 8.70 -9.59
N GLY A 146 -4.09 7.50 -9.15
CA GLY A 146 -3.45 6.84 -8.01
C GLY A 146 -2.39 5.82 -8.43
N LEU A 147 -1.79 5.17 -7.45
CA LEU A 147 -0.80 4.11 -7.64
C LEU A 147 -1.22 2.89 -6.83
N TRP A 148 -1.08 1.72 -7.42
CA TRP A 148 -1.51 0.46 -6.82
C TRP A 148 -0.48 -0.63 -7.07
N THR A 149 -0.23 -1.46 -6.07
CA THR A 149 0.61 -2.65 -6.22
C THR A 149 0.07 -3.78 -5.36
N TYR A 150 0.34 -5.01 -5.77
CA TYR A 150 -0.16 -6.22 -5.12
C TYR A 150 0.90 -7.32 -5.15
N GLY A 151 0.64 -8.42 -4.45
CA GLY A 151 1.56 -9.55 -4.42
C GLY A 151 2.85 -9.25 -3.66
N LEU A 152 2.80 -8.30 -2.71
CA LEU A 152 3.88 -8.04 -1.77
C LEU A 152 3.97 -9.21 -0.77
N VAL A 153 4.46 -10.38 -1.18
CA VAL A 153 4.65 -11.51 -0.24
C VAL A 153 5.90 -11.19 0.59
N THR A 154 7.09 -11.41 0.03
CA THR A 154 8.38 -11.05 0.65
C THR A 154 8.92 -9.69 0.20
N CYS A 155 8.26 -9.07 -0.79
CA CYS A 155 8.60 -7.77 -1.37
C CYS A 155 8.24 -6.62 -0.41
N PHE A 156 8.73 -5.41 -0.69
CA PHE A 156 8.35 -4.20 0.06
C PHE A 156 7.53 -3.29 -0.82
N GLY A 157 6.39 -2.81 -0.31
CA GLY A 157 5.64 -1.74 -0.94
C GLY A 157 6.12 -0.43 -0.35
N VAL A 158 6.58 0.49 -1.19
CA VAL A 158 7.16 1.75 -0.75
C VAL A 158 6.46 2.89 -1.47
N ALA A 159 6.04 3.92 -0.76
CA ALA A 159 5.50 5.11 -1.41
C ALA A 159 5.92 6.40 -0.72
N VAL A 160 6.01 7.46 -1.50
CA VAL A 160 6.10 8.84 -1.03
C VAL A 160 4.93 9.62 -1.61
N THR A 161 4.21 10.32 -0.74
CA THR A 161 3.16 11.28 -1.11
C THR A 161 3.58 12.67 -0.69
N GLY A 162 3.15 13.71 -1.39
CA GLY A 162 3.38 15.09 -0.97
C GLY A 162 2.45 16.09 -1.65
N THR A 163 2.66 17.37 -1.35
CA THR A 163 1.99 18.47 -2.03
C THR A 163 2.73 18.77 -3.33
N PRO A 164 2.07 18.67 -4.51
CA PRO A 164 2.70 18.98 -5.78
C PRO A 164 3.04 20.47 -5.88
N VAL A 165 4.15 20.81 -6.56
CA VAL A 165 4.60 22.22 -6.71
C VAL A 165 3.66 23.08 -7.56
N ARG A 166 2.80 22.45 -8.36
CA ARG A 166 1.76 23.09 -9.17
C ARG A 166 0.67 22.07 -9.50
N ALA A 167 -0.51 22.55 -9.88
CA ALA A 167 -1.59 21.70 -10.36
C ALA A 167 -1.11 20.80 -11.52
N GLY A 168 -1.50 19.52 -11.47
CA GLY A 168 -1.10 18.52 -12.45
C GLY A 168 0.35 18.04 -12.35
N ALA A 169 1.16 18.51 -11.39
CA ALA A 169 2.47 17.91 -11.14
C ALA A 169 2.35 16.60 -10.34
N VAL A 170 3.44 15.84 -10.31
CA VAL A 170 3.53 14.58 -9.56
C VAL A 170 3.30 14.85 -8.07
N ALA A 171 2.38 14.11 -7.48
CA ALA A 171 2.00 14.23 -6.06
C ALA A 171 2.26 12.93 -5.27
N ARG A 172 2.64 11.86 -5.97
CA ARG A 172 2.96 10.55 -5.38
C ARG A 172 3.92 9.75 -6.25
N VAL A 173 4.76 8.95 -5.62
CA VAL A 173 5.64 7.97 -6.25
C VAL A 173 5.56 6.68 -5.45
N MET A 174 5.45 5.54 -6.12
CA MET A 174 5.40 4.22 -5.49
C MET A 174 6.44 3.30 -6.14
N LEU A 175 7.02 2.42 -5.34
CA LEU A 175 7.98 1.39 -5.71
C LEU A 175 7.49 0.04 -5.16
N HIS A 176 7.45 -0.97 -6.03
CA HIS A 176 7.36 -2.36 -5.62
C HIS A 176 8.79 -2.92 -5.55
N PHE A 177 9.39 -2.84 -4.37
CA PHE A 177 10.77 -3.24 -4.16
C PHE A 177 10.90 -4.75 -4.05
N GLN A 178 11.64 -5.34 -4.98
CA GLN A 178 12.00 -6.75 -4.99
C GLN A 178 13.43 -6.92 -4.47
N ALA A 179 13.54 -7.54 -3.30
CA ALA A 179 14.80 -7.96 -2.72
C ALA A 179 15.26 -9.27 -3.37
N SER A 180 15.88 -9.16 -4.54
CA SER A 180 16.54 -10.26 -5.26
C SER A 180 18.06 -10.05 -5.26
N GLY A 181 18.82 -11.14 -5.26
CA GLY A 181 20.27 -11.07 -5.42
C GLY A 181 20.65 -10.43 -6.77
N GLY A 182 21.58 -9.48 -6.75
CA GLY A 182 22.09 -8.78 -7.94
C GLY A 182 22.06 -7.25 -7.81
N PHE A 183 22.47 -6.56 -8.88
CA PHE A 183 22.51 -5.09 -8.98
C PHE A 183 21.12 -4.41 -9.00
N THR A 184 20.04 -5.19 -8.93
CA THR A 184 18.68 -4.68 -9.07
C THR A 184 18.19 -3.91 -7.85
N SER A 185 18.66 -4.20 -6.63
CA SER A 185 18.12 -3.57 -5.42
C SER A 185 18.51 -2.08 -5.32
N ASP A 186 19.79 -1.75 -5.48
CA ASP A 186 20.20 -0.35 -5.53
C ASP A 186 19.67 0.37 -6.76
N GLN A 187 19.61 -0.29 -7.92
CA GLN A 187 19.03 0.30 -9.12
C GLN A 187 17.55 0.65 -8.94
N GLN A 188 16.74 -0.26 -8.38
CA GLN A 188 15.33 -0.02 -8.05
C GLN A 188 15.17 1.17 -7.11
N TRP A 189 15.97 1.22 -6.05
CA TRP A 189 15.92 2.33 -5.09
C TRP A 189 16.33 3.65 -5.72
N ASN A 190 17.43 3.67 -6.47
CA ASN A 190 17.95 4.89 -7.09
C ASN A 190 16.98 5.45 -8.13
N ASP A 191 16.31 4.58 -8.90
CA ASP A 191 15.25 4.98 -9.83
C ASP A 191 14.05 5.61 -9.08
N PHE A 192 13.60 4.96 -8.01
CA PHE A 192 12.53 5.50 -7.14
C PHE A 192 12.91 6.85 -6.53
N GLU A 193 14.09 6.94 -5.92
CA GLU A 193 14.62 8.17 -5.30
C GLU A 193 14.74 9.30 -6.33
N THR A 194 15.23 9.00 -7.54
CA THR A 194 15.30 9.95 -8.64
C THR A 194 13.91 10.50 -8.96
N LYS A 195 12.90 9.64 -9.11
CA LYS A 195 11.52 10.06 -9.38
C LYS A 195 10.91 10.91 -8.25
N VAL A 196 11.17 10.55 -6.99
CA VAL A 196 10.72 11.35 -5.83
C VAL A 196 11.35 12.74 -5.84
N ARG A 197 12.67 12.84 -6.06
CA ARG A 197 13.38 14.13 -6.11
C ARG A 197 12.95 14.99 -7.30
N SER A 198 12.77 14.38 -8.47
CA SER A 198 12.30 15.05 -9.68
C SER A 198 10.85 15.55 -9.59
N ALA A 199 10.03 14.94 -8.74
CA ALA A 199 8.66 15.42 -8.48
C ALA A 199 8.64 16.75 -7.72
N GLN A 200 9.73 17.11 -7.05
CA GLN A 200 9.88 18.35 -6.26
C GLN A 200 8.78 18.58 -5.22
N MET A 201 8.11 17.52 -4.78
CA MET A 201 7.01 17.61 -3.82
C MET A 201 7.44 18.27 -2.51
N THR A 202 6.54 19.06 -1.92
CA THR A 202 6.70 19.58 -0.56
C THR A 202 5.88 18.73 0.41
N ASN A 203 6.09 18.90 1.73
CA ASN A 203 5.35 18.19 2.78
C ASN A 203 5.33 16.65 2.59
N MET A 204 6.45 16.09 2.13
CA MET A 204 6.53 14.67 1.80
C MET A 204 6.27 13.78 3.02
N ARG A 205 5.64 12.63 2.76
CA ARG A 205 5.33 11.57 3.73
C ARG A 205 5.73 10.23 3.13
N GLY A 206 6.45 9.41 3.90
CA GLY A 206 6.89 8.07 3.48
C GLY A 206 6.00 6.97 4.07
N TRP A 207 5.73 5.95 3.27
CA TRP A 207 4.87 4.82 3.62
C TRP A 207 5.55 3.52 3.22
N MET A 208 5.50 2.53 4.09
CA MET A 208 6.12 1.22 3.85
C MET A 208 5.17 0.09 4.26
N SER A 209 4.83 -0.75 3.30
CA SER A 209 4.23 -2.06 3.50
C SER A 209 5.37 -3.07 3.60
N VAL A 210 5.52 -3.72 4.75
CA VAL A 210 6.66 -4.63 5.04
C VAL A 210 6.19 -6.03 5.45
N PRO A 211 6.95 -7.09 5.14
CA PRO A 211 6.62 -8.44 5.61
C PRO A 211 6.59 -8.51 7.14
N ASP A 212 5.56 -9.15 7.71
CA ASP A 212 5.49 -9.44 9.14
C ASP A 212 6.28 -10.72 9.43
N LEU A 213 7.38 -10.56 10.17
CA LEU A 213 8.29 -11.65 10.52
C LEU A 213 7.87 -12.37 11.81
N ASN A 214 6.90 -11.83 12.54
CA ASN A 214 6.41 -12.40 13.80
C ASN A 214 5.15 -13.26 13.58
N ASP A 215 4.57 -13.20 12.38
CA ASP A 215 3.39 -13.97 12.02
C ASP A 215 3.79 -15.39 11.57
N GLY A 216 4.22 -16.21 12.53
CA GLY A 216 4.71 -17.58 12.31
C GLY A 216 3.78 -18.46 11.47
N ALA A 217 2.47 -18.25 11.57
CA ALA A 217 1.47 -18.99 10.80
C ALA A 217 1.44 -18.63 9.31
N ASN A 218 1.96 -17.47 8.94
CA ASN A 218 1.97 -16.96 7.57
C ASN A 218 3.38 -16.82 6.99
N LEU A 219 4.41 -17.32 7.66
CA LEU A 219 5.76 -17.41 7.10
C LEU A 219 5.81 -18.52 6.03
N PRO A 220 6.63 -18.37 4.97
CA PRO A 220 6.91 -19.46 4.05
C PRO A 220 7.42 -20.72 4.78
N ALA A 221 7.01 -21.92 4.33
CA ALA A 221 7.30 -23.19 5.03
C ALA A 221 8.80 -23.47 5.27
N ASN A 222 9.69 -22.86 4.50
CA ASN A 222 11.14 -22.98 4.64
C ASN A 222 11.80 -21.72 5.22
N TRP A 223 11.04 -20.78 5.77
CA TRP A 223 11.56 -19.54 6.35
C TRP A 223 12.46 -19.84 7.56
N ASN A 224 13.66 -19.28 7.57
CA ASN A 224 14.66 -19.54 8.61
C ASN A 224 15.22 -18.24 9.21
N ALA A 225 16.15 -18.38 10.17
CA ALA A 225 16.77 -17.24 10.84
C ALA A 225 17.56 -16.32 9.91
N GLU A 226 18.16 -16.86 8.84
CA GLU A 226 18.89 -16.07 7.85
C GLU A 226 17.92 -15.21 7.03
N ASP A 227 16.77 -15.74 6.61
CA ASP A 227 15.73 -14.99 5.91
C ASP A 227 15.16 -13.85 6.78
N ALA A 228 14.97 -14.11 8.07
CA ALA A 228 14.53 -13.11 9.05
C ALA A 228 15.58 -12.00 9.22
N THR A 229 16.85 -12.36 9.34
CA THR A 229 17.97 -11.41 9.47
C THR A 229 18.06 -10.51 8.24
N LEU A 230 18.07 -11.11 7.04
CA LEU A 230 18.05 -10.37 5.78
C LEU A 230 16.84 -9.41 5.69
N SER A 231 15.67 -9.84 6.17
CA SER A 231 14.47 -8.98 6.19
C SER A 231 14.57 -7.80 7.13
N ASN A 232 15.14 -8.00 8.31
CA ASN A 232 15.35 -6.94 9.28
C ASN A 232 16.39 -5.93 8.78
N ASP A 233 17.50 -6.39 8.20
CA ASP A 233 18.52 -5.53 7.63
C ASP A 233 17.99 -4.69 6.46
N LEU A 234 17.20 -5.32 5.58
CA LEU A 234 16.50 -4.61 4.50
C LEU A 234 15.54 -3.56 5.04
N LEU A 235 14.71 -3.91 6.02
CA LEU A 235 13.78 -2.99 6.65
C LEU A 235 14.51 -1.80 7.27
N ALA A 236 15.59 -2.04 8.01
CA ALA A 236 16.39 -1.01 8.64
C ALA A 236 16.99 -0.06 7.60
N LEU A 237 17.62 -0.61 6.54
CA LEU A 237 18.23 0.18 5.48
C LEU A 237 17.19 1.01 4.71
N MET A 238 16.06 0.40 4.33
CA MET A 238 15.00 1.11 3.60
C MET A 238 14.35 2.20 4.46
N THR A 239 14.14 1.94 5.75
CA THR A 239 13.62 2.94 6.70
C THR A 239 14.59 4.12 6.83
N GLN A 240 15.89 3.84 6.95
CA GLN A 240 16.92 4.87 6.98
C GLN A 240 16.91 5.70 5.69
N ARG A 241 16.97 5.06 4.51
CA ARG A 241 17.01 5.78 3.24
C ARG A 241 15.73 6.58 2.99
N MET A 242 14.57 6.04 3.36
CA MET A 242 13.30 6.76 3.29
C MET A 242 13.28 7.97 4.23
N THR A 243 13.80 7.81 5.44
CA THR A 243 13.91 8.91 6.42
C THR A 243 14.78 10.04 5.87
N THR A 244 15.92 9.71 5.27
CA THR A 244 16.80 10.68 4.60
C THR A 244 16.11 11.36 3.42
N LEU A 245 15.36 10.60 2.60
CA LEU A 245 14.69 11.12 1.41
C LEU A 245 13.55 12.09 1.75
N VAL A 246 12.74 11.75 2.76
CA VAL A 246 11.52 12.48 3.12
C VAL A 246 11.74 13.49 4.25
N GLY A 247 12.83 13.36 5.02
CA GLY A 247 13.15 14.20 6.18
C GLY A 247 12.43 13.80 7.48
N ARG A 248 11.78 12.63 7.51
CA ARG A 248 11.10 12.07 8.70
C ARG A 248 10.91 10.57 8.56
N ALA A 249 10.72 9.87 9.69
CA ALA A 249 10.47 8.44 9.69
C ALA A 249 9.19 8.09 8.88
N PRO A 250 9.24 7.04 8.03
CA PRO A 250 8.05 6.59 7.32
C PRO A 250 7.07 5.87 8.24
N LYS A 251 5.81 5.83 7.84
CA LYS A 251 4.83 4.94 8.46
C LYS A 251 5.04 3.52 7.94
N VAL A 252 5.48 2.63 8.82
CA VAL A 252 5.71 1.21 8.53
C VAL A 252 4.49 0.40 8.98
N VAL A 253 3.99 -0.48 8.10
CA VAL A 253 2.89 -1.41 8.37
C VAL A 253 3.35 -2.81 8.01
N ALA A 254 3.47 -3.68 9.02
CA ALA A 254 3.74 -5.09 8.84
C ALA A 254 2.49 -5.81 8.30
N ARG A 255 2.68 -6.82 7.45
CA ARG A 255 1.59 -7.62 6.88
C ARG A 255 1.95 -9.10 6.78
N PRO A 256 0.96 -10.01 6.83
CA PRO A 256 1.20 -11.44 6.63
C PRO A 256 1.88 -11.76 5.29
N MET A 257 2.83 -12.72 5.29
CA MET A 257 3.51 -13.22 4.08
C MET A 257 2.76 -14.35 3.37
N ARG A 258 1.43 -14.30 3.35
CA ARG A 258 0.63 -15.27 2.59
C ARG A 258 0.36 -14.75 1.17
N PRO A 259 0.25 -15.65 0.18
CA PRO A 259 -0.17 -15.27 -1.15
C PRO A 259 -1.54 -14.56 -1.15
N ALA A 260 -1.74 -13.68 -2.12
CA ALA A 260 -3.06 -13.12 -2.38
C ALA A 260 -3.98 -14.24 -2.91
N ILE A 261 -4.86 -14.76 -2.06
CA ILE A 261 -5.90 -15.70 -2.49
C ILE A 261 -7.13 -14.88 -2.90
N VAL A 262 -7.29 -14.67 -4.21
CA VAL A 262 -8.49 -14.04 -4.76
C VAL A 262 -9.61 -15.08 -4.76
N GLY A 263 -10.72 -14.80 -4.07
CA GLY A 263 -11.95 -15.61 -4.16
C GLY A 263 -12.30 -16.49 -2.96
N SER A 264 -11.53 -16.48 -1.87
CA SER A 264 -11.97 -17.15 -0.63
C SER A 264 -13.15 -16.38 -0.02
N PRO A 265 -14.31 -17.02 0.23
CA PRO A 265 -15.44 -16.38 0.92
C PRO A 265 -14.98 -15.79 2.25
N GLY A 266 -15.18 -14.48 2.45
CA GLY A 266 -14.73 -13.75 3.64
C GLY A 266 -13.38 -13.02 3.51
N TYR A 267 -12.64 -13.21 2.40
CA TYR A 267 -11.41 -12.47 2.11
C TYR A 267 -11.66 -11.38 1.07
N SER A 268 -12.19 -10.23 1.52
CA SER A 268 -12.26 -9.02 0.70
C SER A 268 -10.92 -8.28 0.58
N GLN A 269 -9.88 -8.72 1.30
CA GLN A 269 -8.58 -8.07 1.35
C GLN A 269 -7.55 -8.84 0.53
N ILE A 270 -7.06 -8.19 -0.54
CA ILE A 270 -5.90 -8.66 -1.29
C ILE A 270 -4.69 -8.55 -0.36
N VAL A 271 -4.15 -9.69 0.06
CA VAL A 271 -2.97 -9.71 0.92
C VAL A 271 -1.77 -9.24 0.11
N GLY A 272 -0.92 -8.42 0.72
CA GLY A 272 0.22 -7.86 0.01
C GLY A 272 -0.17 -6.74 -0.96
N GLU A 273 -1.30 -6.08 -0.73
CA GLU A 273 -1.71 -4.87 -1.46
C GLU A 273 -1.16 -3.60 -0.81
N MET A 274 -0.80 -2.62 -1.63
CA MET A 274 -0.63 -1.24 -1.24
C MET A 274 -1.24 -0.32 -2.29
N LEU A 275 -2.04 0.65 -1.84
CA LEU A 275 -2.75 1.62 -2.65
C LEU A 275 -2.41 3.02 -2.16
N VAL A 276 -2.15 3.94 -3.08
CA VAL A 276 -2.15 5.39 -2.87
C VAL A 276 -3.18 5.97 -3.83
N ASP A 277 -4.29 6.46 -3.30
CA ASP A 277 -5.38 6.96 -4.16
C ASP A 277 -5.08 8.34 -4.77
N SER A 278 -6.04 8.86 -5.53
CA SER A 278 -5.96 10.17 -6.18
C SER A 278 -5.78 11.33 -5.22
N SER A 279 -6.15 11.16 -3.95
CA SER A 279 -6.13 12.16 -2.88
C SER A 279 -4.99 11.92 -1.89
N ASN A 280 -3.99 11.10 -2.25
CA ASN A 280 -2.86 10.71 -1.40
C ASN A 280 -3.26 9.93 -0.13
N ASN A 281 -4.47 9.36 -0.04
CA ASN A 281 -4.79 8.43 1.05
C ASN A 281 -4.12 7.09 0.77
N VAL A 282 -3.55 6.49 1.81
CA VAL A 282 -2.82 5.23 1.70
C VAL A 282 -3.62 4.10 2.31
N LYS A 283 -3.73 2.98 1.59
CA LYS A 283 -4.23 1.71 2.14
C LYS A 283 -3.16 0.64 2.02
N ILE A 284 -3.00 -0.16 3.05
CA ILE A 284 -2.11 -1.34 3.06
C ILE A 284 -2.95 -2.54 3.50
N ALA A 285 -2.96 -3.59 2.68
CA ALA A 285 -3.83 -4.76 2.84
C ALA A 285 -5.31 -4.37 3.10
N GLY A 286 -5.84 -3.45 2.28
CA GLY A 286 -7.21 -2.94 2.39
C GLY A 286 -7.51 -2.02 3.59
N ARG A 287 -6.54 -1.77 4.49
CA ARG A 287 -6.74 -0.91 5.68
C ARG A 287 -6.19 0.48 5.42
N ALA A 288 -6.98 1.51 5.71
CA ALA A 288 -6.50 2.90 5.67
C ALA A 288 -5.36 3.10 6.68
N VAL A 289 -4.31 3.81 6.24
CA VAL A 289 -3.13 4.09 7.03
C VAL A 289 -2.98 5.60 7.15
N THR A 290 -2.88 6.09 8.38
CA THR A 290 -2.65 7.50 8.70
C THR A 290 -1.24 7.70 9.27
N GLN A 291 -0.67 8.88 9.02
CA GLN A 291 0.61 9.32 9.58
C GLN A 291 0.36 10.16 10.83
#